data_AF-A0A6B1GLW5-F1
#
_entry.id   AF-A0A6B1GLW5-F1
#
_cell.length_a   1.000
_cell.length_b   1.000
_cell.length_c   1.000
_cell.angle_alpha   90.00
_cell.angle_beta   90.00
_cell.angle_gamma   90.00
#
_symmetry.space_group_name_H-M   'P 1'
#
loop_
_entity.id
_entity.type
_entity.pdbx_description
1 polymer ?
#
loop_
_entity_poly.entity_id
_entity_poly.type
_entity_poly.pdbx_seq_one_letter_code
_entity_poly.pdbx_strand_id
1 'polypeptide(L)'
;MKRQQTGYFETKSIGGEQVRAFVPDPLPPKDELDFKYLQHSLDSANFAIGRLDSITSILPEPWLILYTYIRKEAVLSSQIEGTQSTLSDLMLFELTQAPG
;
A
#
# COMPACT_ATOMS: atom_id res chain seq x y z
N MET A 1 -16.22 -18.74 7.20
CA MET A 1 -16.18 -18.70 5.71
C MET A 1 -15.05 -19.58 5.22
N LYS A 2 -15.31 -20.60 4.39
CA LYS A 2 -14.22 -21.33 3.72
C LYS A 2 -13.68 -20.41 2.61
N ARG A 3 -12.44 -19.93 2.74
CA ARG A 3 -11.78 -19.21 1.64
C ARG A 3 -11.66 -20.18 0.47
N GLN A 4 -12.30 -19.84 -0.65
CA GLN A 4 -12.08 -20.55 -1.89
C GLN A 4 -10.62 -20.29 -2.34
N GLN A 5 -10.06 -21.24 -3.07
CA GLN A 5 -8.71 -21.13 -3.59
C GLN A 5 -8.69 -20.06 -4.69
N THR A 6 -7.89 -19.00 -4.56
CA THR A 6 -7.85 -17.83 -5.46
C THR A 6 -6.80 -17.98 -6.55
N GLY A 7 -6.77 -19.16 -7.15
CA GLY A 7 -5.73 -19.59 -8.08
C GLY A 7 -5.37 -21.07 -7.90
N TYR A 8 -4.33 -21.48 -8.59
CA TYR A 8 -3.88 -22.88 -8.64
C TYR A 8 -2.36 -22.95 -8.52
N PHE A 9 -1.83 -24.16 -8.31
CA PHE A 9 -0.40 -24.39 -8.34
C PHE A 9 -0.03 -25.10 -9.64
N GLU A 10 0.99 -24.60 -10.33
CA GLU A 10 1.65 -25.30 -11.43
C GLU A 10 3.00 -25.81 -10.98
N THR A 11 3.34 -27.04 -11.37
CA THR A 11 4.70 -27.57 -11.22
C THR A 11 5.36 -27.61 -12.59
N LYS A 12 6.50 -26.95 -12.74
CA LYS A 12 7.32 -26.98 -13.97
C LYS A 12 8.73 -27.47 -13.66
N SER A 13 9.33 -28.14 -14.63
CA SER A 13 10.74 -28.54 -14.58
C SER A 13 11.58 -27.47 -15.28
N ILE A 14 12.49 -26.82 -14.57
CA ILE A 14 13.43 -25.83 -15.12
C ILE A 14 14.83 -26.25 -14.67
N GLY A 15 15.75 -26.46 -15.63
CA GLY A 15 17.14 -26.83 -15.32
C GLY A 15 17.31 -28.17 -14.59
N GLY A 16 16.30 -29.07 -14.63
CA GLY A 16 16.30 -30.33 -13.88
C GLY A 16 15.71 -30.23 -12.47
N GLU A 17 15.30 -29.03 -12.02
CA GLU A 17 14.63 -28.81 -10.75
C GLU A 17 13.12 -28.70 -10.93
N GLN A 18 12.37 -29.30 -10.00
CA GLN A 18 10.90 -29.19 -9.95
C GLN A 18 10.51 -27.96 -9.13
N VAL A 19 9.97 -26.95 -9.79
CA VAL A 19 9.49 -25.72 -9.15
C VAL A 19 7.96 -25.75 -9.12
N ARG A 20 7.39 -25.58 -7.92
CA ARG A 20 5.95 -25.44 -7.71
C ARG A 20 5.62 -23.97 -7.44
N ALA A 21 4.95 -23.32 -8.38
CA ALA A 21 4.57 -21.91 -8.29
C ALA A 21 3.06 -21.75 -8.15
N PHE A 22 2.63 -20.74 -7.37
CA PHE A 22 1.22 -20.35 -7.30
C PHE A 22 0.90 -19.41 -8.45
N VAL A 23 -0.14 -19.74 -9.22
CA VAL A 23 -0.68 -18.92 -10.30
C VAL A 23 -2.02 -18.35 -9.82
N PRO A 24 -2.12 -17.04 -9.54
CA PRO A 24 -3.37 -16.43 -9.12
C PRO A 24 -4.39 -16.45 -10.25
N ASP A 25 -5.68 -16.49 -9.91
CA ASP A 25 -6.73 -16.25 -10.89
C ASP A 25 -6.60 -14.84 -11.49
N PRO A 26 -6.85 -14.66 -12.80
CA PRO A 26 -6.73 -13.36 -13.44
C PRO A 26 -7.76 -12.37 -12.87
N LEU A 27 -7.36 -11.11 -12.75
CA LEU A 27 -8.26 -10.01 -12.41
C LEU A 27 -8.82 -9.35 -13.69
N PRO A 28 -10.09 -8.89 -13.67
CA PRO A 28 -11.04 -8.99 -12.58
C PRO A 28 -11.65 -10.40 -12.42
N PRO A 29 -12.19 -10.76 -11.25
CA PRO A 29 -12.96 -11.99 -11.07
C PRO A 29 -14.12 -12.06 -12.07
N LYS A 30 -14.48 -13.27 -12.51
CA LYS A 30 -15.59 -13.48 -13.45
C LYS A 30 -16.96 -13.23 -12.81
N ASP A 31 -17.09 -13.58 -11.54
CA ASP A 31 -18.31 -13.39 -10.77
C ASP A 31 -18.35 -11.99 -10.15
N GLU A 32 -19.55 -11.46 -9.95
CA GLU A 32 -19.74 -10.17 -9.28
C GLU A 32 -19.21 -10.22 -7.84
N LEU A 33 -18.52 -9.15 -7.45
CA LEU A 33 -18.03 -8.97 -6.09
C LEU A 33 -19.21 -8.59 -5.18
N ASP A 34 -19.51 -9.42 -4.19
CA ASP A 34 -20.45 -9.06 -3.12
C ASP A 34 -19.75 -8.15 -2.10
N PHE A 35 -20.12 -6.86 -2.10
CA PHE A 35 -19.60 -5.88 -1.16
C PHE A 35 -20.50 -5.66 0.07
N LYS A 36 -21.63 -6.37 0.22
CA LYS A 36 -22.61 -6.08 1.28
C LYS A 36 -22.00 -6.11 2.68
N TYR A 37 -21.08 -7.03 2.93
CA TYR A 37 -20.39 -7.14 4.22
C TYR A 37 -19.32 -6.05 4.43
N LEU A 38 -18.88 -5.37 3.37
CA LEU A 38 -17.93 -4.26 3.42
C LEU A 38 -18.60 -2.89 3.41
N GLN A 39 -19.91 -2.80 3.16
CA GLN A 39 -20.63 -1.55 2.96
C GLN A 39 -20.33 -0.53 4.07
N HIS A 40 -20.46 -0.92 5.34
CA HIS A 40 -20.18 -0.02 6.47
C HIS A 40 -18.72 0.45 6.50
N SER A 41 -17.77 -0.44 6.23
CA SER A 41 -16.34 -0.10 6.16
C SER A 41 -16.04 0.84 4.99
N LEU A 42 -16.68 0.62 3.84
CA LEU A 42 -16.57 1.48 2.67
C LEU A 42 -17.13 2.87 2.95
N ASP A 43 -18.31 2.97 3.56
CA ASP A 43 -18.94 4.23 3.92
C ASP A 43 -18.06 5.00 4.92
N SER A 44 -17.52 4.31 5.93
CA SER A 44 -16.61 4.89 6.92
C SER A 44 -15.31 5.39 6.28
N ALA A 45 -14.73 4.61 5.36
CA ALA A 45 -13.52 5.00 4.63
C ALA A 45 -13.78 6.21 3.74
N ASN A 46 -14.88 6.21 2.98
CA ASN A 46 -15.29 7.34 2.13
C ASN A 46 -15.48 8.62 2.96
N PHE A 47 -16.13 8.53 4.12
CA PHE A 47 -16.30 9.67 5.02
C PHE A 47 -14.96 10.20 5.55
N ALA A 48 -14.05 9.31 5.94
CA ALA A 48 -12.72 9.71 6.41
C ALA A 48 -11.91 10.40 5.31
N ILE A 49 -11.96 9.89 4.07
CA ILE A 49 -11.32 10.51 2.90
C ILE A 49 -11.94 11.88 2.62
N GLY A 50 -13.27 12.00 2.63
CA GLY A 50 -13.94 13.29 2.41
C GLY A 50 -13.59 14.33 3.49
N ARG A 51 -13.43 13.91 4.75
CA ARG A 51 -12.95 14.79 5.83
C ARG A 51 -11.51 15.25 5.61
N LEU A 52 -10.63 14.36 5.16
CA LEU A 52 -9.26 14.70 4.82
C LEU A 52 -9.22 15.74 3.70
N ASP A 53 -9.94 15.49 2.60
CA ASP A 53 -10.04 16.40 1.46
C ASP A 53 -10.55 17.79 1.90
N SER A 54 -11.62 17.83 2.71
CA SER A 54 -12.16 19.07 3.27
C SER A 54 -11.14 19.87 4.07
N ILE A 55 -10.37 19.22 4.95
CA ILE A 55 -9.35 19.90 5.78
C ILE A 55 -8.21 20.43 4.90
N THR A 56 -7.84 19.72 3.84
CA THR A 56 -6.76 20.18 2.96
C THR A 56 -7.08 21.49 2.22
N SER A 57 -8.36 21.79 2.01
CA SER A 57 -8.80 23.04 1.37
C SER A 57 -8.53 24.31 2.17
N ILE A 58 -8.34 24.20 3.49
CA ILE A 58 -8.12 25.33 4.41
C ILE A 58 -6.69 25.38 4.97
N LEU A 59 -5.81 24.48 4.52
CA LEU A 59 -4.43 24.46 4.98
C LEU A 59 -3.67 25.65 4.37
N PRO A 60 -2.93 26.43 5.18
CA PRO A 60 -2.19 27.58 4.69
C PRO A 60 -1.05 27.19 3.74
N GLU A 61 -0.36 26.07 3.99
CA GLU A 61 0.77 25.59 3.18
C GLU A 61 0.75 24.05 3.04
N PRO A 62 -0.14 23.49 2.19
CA PRO A 62 -0.33 22.04 2.08
C PRO A 62 0.92 21.28 1.61
N TRP A 63 1.81 21.95 0.87
CA TRP A 63 3.05 21.34 0.38
C TRP A 63 3.99 20.89 1.50
N LEU A 64 4.09 21.62 2.61
CA LEU A 64 4.94 21.23 3.76
C LEU A 64 4.46 19.93 4.41
N ILE A 65 3.13 19.77 4.50
CA ILE A 65 2.51 18.55 5.01
C ILE A 65 2.74 17.40 4.04
N LEU A 66 2.49 17.61 2.74
CA LEU A 66 2.71 16.60 1.70
C LEU A 66 4.17 16.14 1.66
N TYR A 67 5.12 17.08 1.69
CA TYR A 67 6.55 16.79 1.73
C TYR A 67 6.86 15.79 2.85
N THR A 68 6.42 16.07 4.08
CA THR A 68 6.69 15.25 5.25
C THR A 68 5.96 13.90 5.21
N TYR A 69 4.70 13.88 4.77
CA TYR A 69 3.90 12.66 4.68
C TYR A 69 4.44 11.67 3.66
N ILE A 70 4.92 12.14 2.50
CA ILE A 70 5.54 11.26 1.50
C ILE A 70 6.78 10.56 2.08
N ARG A 71 7.66 11.28 2.81
CA ARG A 71 8.81 10.67 3.50
C ARG A 71 8.37 9.66 4.54
N LYS A 72 7.35 10.00 5.32
CA LYS A 72 6.82 9.13 6.36
C LYS A 72 6.32 7.81 5.78
N GLU A 73 5.53 7.85 4.70
CA GLU A 73 5.05 6.65 4.02
C GLU A 73 6.19 5.84 3.40
N ALA A 74 7.19 6.50 2.80
CA ALA A 74 8.37 5.82 2.28
C ALA A 74 9.13 5.07 3.39
N VAL A 75 9.33 5.69 4.56
CA VAL A 75 9.97 5.05 5.72
C VAL A 75 9.14 3.86 6.22
N LEU A 76 7.84 4.04 6.43
CA LEU A 76 6.95 2.97 6.89
C LEU A 76 6.89 1.80 5.89
N SER A 77 6.85 2.10 4.60
CA SER A 77 6.87 1.09 3.54
C SER A 77 8.23 0.39 3.43
N SER A 78 9.35 1.08 3.67
CA SER A 78 10.65 0.41 3.72
C SER A 78 10.79 -0.44 4.99
N GLN A 79 10.12 -0.10 6.10
CA GLN A 79 10.18 -0.88 7.34
C GLN A 79 9.53 -2.26 7.20
N ILE A 80 8.46 -2.38 6.38
CA ILE A 80 7.86 -3.70 6.09
C ILE A 80 8.80 -4.63 5.32
N GLU A 81 9.80 -4.08 4.62
CA GLU A 81 10.86 -4.81 3.92
C GLU A 81 12.10 -5.07 4.79
N GLY A 82 12.08 -4.64 6.05
CA GLY A 82 13.14 -4.89 7.03
C GLY A 82 14.14 -3.76 7.23
N THR A 83 13.95 -2.60 6.61
CA THR A 83 14.82 -1.43 6.87
C THR A 83 14.59 -0.87 8.28
N GLN A 84 15.66 -0.34 8.89
CA GLN A 84 15.64 0.23 10.24
C GLN A 84 16.05 1.70 10.16
N SER A 85 15.14 2.55 9.71
CA SER A 85 15.33 4.00 9.67
C SER A 85 14.09 4.69 10.19
N THR A 86 14.29 5.85 10.81
CA THR A 86 13.19 6.71 11.28
C THR A 86 12.96 7.86 10.31
N LEU A 87 11.81 8.53 10.42
CA LEU A 87 11.54 9.76 9.68
C LEU A 87 12.60 10.84 9.97
N SER A 88 13.04 10.94 11.23
CA SER A 88 14.08 11.88 11.64
C SER A 88 15.43 11.58 10.97
N ASP A 89 15.80 10.30 10.86
CA ASP A 89 17.04 9.89 10.16
C ASP A 89 17.00 10.29 8.69
N LEU A 90 15.85 10.05 8.03
CA LEU A 90 15.65 10.43 6.64
C LEU A 90 15.71 11.96 6.45
N MET A 91 15.03 12.72 7.31
CA MET A 91 15.05 14.19 7.23
C MET A 91 16.44 14.77 7.48
N LEU A 92 17.18 14.25 8.46
CA LEU A 92 18.56 14.68 8.74
C LEU A 92 19.48 14.38 7.55
N PHE A 93 19.34 13.20 6.96
CA PHE A 93 20.09 12.81 5.78
C PHE A 93 19.82 13.76 4.59
N GLU A 94 18.54 14.02 4.27
CA GLU A 94 18.14 14.92 3.18
C GLU A 94 18.69 16.35 3.38
N LEU A 95 18.69 16.87 4.61
CA LEU A 95 19.27 18.18 4.92
C LEU A 95 20.77 18.25 4.66
N THR A 96 21.51 17.19 4.97
CA THR A 96 22.97 17.13 4.73
C THR A 96 23.34 16.88 3.26
N GLN A 97 22.40 16.39 2.46
CA GLN A 97 22.58 16.03 1.04
C GLN A 97 21.97 17.07 0.09
N ALA A 98 21.32 18.12 0.61
CA ALA A 98 20.75 19.17 -0.23
C ALA A 98 21.87 19.87 -1.03
N PRO A 99 21.83 19.91 -2.38
CA PRO A 99 22.58 20.91 -3.10
C PRO A 99 22.01 22.27 -2.69
N GLY A 100 22.89 23.18 -2.27
CA GLY A 100 22.52 24.57 -2.00
C GLY A 100 21.86 25.24 -3.19
#